data_AF-A0A1Q8LFY3-F1
#
_entry.id   AF-A0A1Q8LFY3-F1
#
_cell.length_a   1.000
_cell.length_b   1.000
_cell.length_c   1.000
_cell.angle_alpha   90.00
_cell.angle_beta   90.00
_cell.angle_gamma   90.00
#
_symmetry.space_group_name_H-M   'P 1'
#
loop_
_entity.id
_entity.type
_entity.pdbx_description
1 polymer ?
#
loop_
_entity_poly.entity_id
_entity_poly.type
_entity_poly.pdbx_seq_one_letter_code
_entity_poly.pdbx_strand_id
1 'polypeptide(L)'
;MNSPPPPPRHTSGPAVGAQTATQGAVSASQSGPRRGGFPALGAVPTPPRTAWTAEELMGMDFPTPRWAVPGIICEGVTLLAGPPKVGKSWMSLGLALDIAAGRPAFGRIDAEAGSVLYLALEDTRAG
;
A
#
# COMPACT_ATOMS: atom_id res chain seq x y z
N MET A 1 52.87 -2.92 -2.81
CA MET A 1 51.55 -3.21 -3.41
C MET A 1 51.07 -4.56 -2.89
N ASN A 2 50.05 -4.60 -2.04
CA ASN A 2 49.39 -5.84 -1.65
C ASN A 2 48.15 -6.03 -2.52
N SER A 3 48.04 -7.18 -3.18
CA SER A 3 46.87 -7.53 -4.00
C SER A 3 45.69 -7.92 -3.10
N PRO A 4 44.45 -7.58 -3.46
CA PRO A 4 43.28 -7.99 -2.69
C PRO A 4 43.00 -9.51 -2.85
N PRO A 5 42.38 -10.14 -1.84
CA PRO A 5 42.03 -11.56 -1.90
C PRO A 5 40.89 -11.83 -2.89
N PRO A 6 40.82 -13.05 -3.47
CA PRO A 6 39.77 -13.42 -4.42
C PRO A 6 38.40 -13.61 -3.73
N PRO A 7 37.28 -13.38 -4.45
CA PRO A 7 35.93 -13.53 -3.90
C PRO A 7 35.55 -15.01 -3.67
N PRO A 8 34.62 -15.29 -2.73
CA PRO A 8 34.15 -16.64 -2.43
C PRO A 8 33.29 -17.21 -3.56
N ARG A 9 33.40 -18.53 -3.79
CA ARG A 9 32.60 -19.26 -4.78
C ARG A 9 31.26 -19.66 -4.18
N HIS A 10 30.17 -19.27 -4.84
CA HIS A 10 28.83 -19.77 -4.52
C HIS A 10 28.71 -21.25 -4.92
N THR A 11 28.34 -22.09 -3.95
CA THR A 11 27.91 -23.47 -4.22
C THR A 11 26.39 -23.51 -4.14
N SER A 12 25.76 -23.99 -5.20
CA SER A 12 24.32 -24.15 -5.36
C SER A 12 23.87 -25.37 -4.54
N GLY A 13 23.00 -25.17 -3.55
CA GLY A 13 22.27 -26.26 -2.87
C GLY A 13 21.00 -26.65 -3.64
N PRO A 14 20.54 -27.91 -3.59
CA PRO A 14 19.39 -28.37 -4.34
C PRO A 14 18.05 -27.96 -3.70
N ALA A 15 17.07 -27.72 -4.57
CA ALA A 15 15.67 -27.46 -4.25
C ALA A 15 15.01 -28.70 -3.62
N VAL A 16 14.27 -28.50 -2.52
CA VAL A 16 13.49 -29.54 -1.84
C VAL A 16 12.01 -29.17 -1.84
N GLY A 17 11.22 -30.00 -2.53
CA GLY A 17 9.99 -30.57 -1.99
C GLY A 17 8.71 -29.76 -2.16
N ALA A 18 8.04 -29.93 -3.30
CA ALA A 18 6.59 -29.79 -3.39
C ALA A 18 5.91 -30.89 -2.56
N GLN A 19 4.91 -30.51 -1.75
CA GLN A 19 4.00 -31.46 -1.11
C GLN A 19 2.55 -31.08 -1.42
N THR A 20 1.85 -32.06 -1.99
CA THR A 20 0.43 -32.09 -2.32
C THR A 20 -0.30 -32.86 -1.22
N ALA A 21 -1.40 -32.31 -0.68
CA ALA A 21 -2.45 -33.05 0.04
C ALA A 21 -3.73 -32.19 -0.01
N THR A 22 -4.68 -32.53 -0.87
CA THR A 22 -5.89 -33.35 -0.62
C THR A 22 -7.04 -32.56 0.02
N GLN A 23 -8.17 -32.62 -0.69
CA GLN A 23 -9.43 -31.93 -0.49
C GLN A 23 -10.22 -32.40 0.75
N GLY A 24 -11.03 -31.47 1.28
CA GLY A 24 -12.46 -31.71 1.55
C GLY A 24 -12.88 -31.75 3.02
N ALA A 25 -13.75 -30.82 3.43
CA ALA A 25 -15.09 -31.15 3.94
C ALA A 25 -15.84 -29.89 4.47
N VAL A 26 -17.06 -29.76 3.95
CA VAL A 26 -18.33 -29.32 4.56
C VAL A 26 -18.53 -27.88 5.05
N SER A 27 -19.50 -27.26 4.38
CA SER A 27 -20.27 -26.08 4.75
C SER A 27 -21.01 -26.26 6.07
N ALA A 28 -20.97 -25.25 6.94
CA ALA A 28 -21.94 -25.04 8.01
C ALA A 28 -22.30 -23.56 8.05
N SER A 29 -23.45 -23.25 7.44
CA SER A 29 -24.15 -21.99 7.61
C SER A 29 -24.63 -21.86 9.05
N GLN A 30 -24.11 -20.87 9.79
CA GLN A 30 -24.73 -20.40 11.03
C GLN A 30 -25.06 -18.92 10.88
N SER A 31 -26.29 -18.67 10.45
CA SER A 31 -26.96 -17.38 10.45
C SER A 31 -27.69 -17.17 11.79
N GLY A 32 -27.11 -16.32 12.63
CA GLY A 32 -27.77 -15.69 13.76
C GLY A 32 -27.19 -14.27 13.91
N PRO A 33 -27.96 -13.27 14.38
CA PRO A 33 -27.45 -11.92 14.55
C PRO A 33 -26.43 -11.94 15.70
N ARG A 34 -25.14 -12.04 15.36
CA ARG A 34 -24.07 -11.74 16.32
C ARG A 34 -24.25 -10.27 16.69
N ARG A 35 -24.86 -10.02 17.86
CA ARG A 35 -24.67 -8.75 18.57
C ARG A 35 -23.17 -8.68 18.85
N GLY A 36 -22.41 -8.15 17.90
CA GLY A 36 -20.97 -7.98 18.02
C GLY A 36 -20.73 -7.09 19.22
N GLY A 37 -20.23 -7.68 20.31
CA GLY A 37 -19.60 -6.89 21.36
C GLY A 37 -18.49 -6.08 20.70
N PHE A 38 -18.43 -4.79 20.99
CA PHE A 38 -17.30 -3.98 20.57
C PHE A 38 -16.04 -4.62 21.16
N PRO A 39 -15.00 -4.91 20.34
CA PRO A 39 -13.75 -5.40 20.87
C PRO A 39 -13.28 -4.43 21.95
N ALA A 40 -12.83 -4.98 23.08
CA ALA A 40 -12.29 -4.20 24.18
C ALA A 40 -11.32 -3.15 23.62
N LEU A 41 -11.56 -1.88 23.95
CA LEU A 41 -10.69 -0.78 23.54
C LEU A 41 -9.28 -1.14 24.01
N GLY A 42 -8.39 -1.40 23.04
CA GLY A 42 -7.02 -1.80 23.29
C GLY A 42 -6.28 -0.76 24.14
N ALA A 43 -5.11 -1.15 24.63
CA ALA A 43 -4.23 -0.30 25.41
C ALA A 43 -4.06 1.09 24.77
N VAL A 44 -4.02 2.13 25.61
CA VAL A 44 -3.75 3.51 25.17
C VAL A 44 -2.37 3.51 24.48
N PRO A 45 -2.29 3.86 23.18
CA PRO A 45 -1.01 3.93 22.50
C PRO A 45 -0.14 4.99 23.18
N THR A 46 1.11 4.63 23.48
CA THR A 46 2.11 5.60 23.92
C THR A 46 2.23 6.69 22.86
N PRO A 47 2.24 7.98 23.24
CA PRO A 47 2.36 9.06 22.25
C PRO A 47 3.65 8.87 21.45
N PRO A 48 3.59 9.01 20.12
CA PRO A 48 4.77 8.85 19.28
C PRO A 48 5.83 9.90 19.66
N ARG A 49 7.11 9.51 19.63
CA ARG A 49 8.23 10.48 19.74
C ARG A 49 8.11 11.49 18.59
N THR A 50 8.33 12.78 18.89
CA THR A 50 8.19 13.89 17.94
C THR A 50 9.46 14.72 17.77
N ALA A 51 10.56 14.33 18.42
CA ALA A 51 11.83 15.04 18.35
C ALA A 51 13.01 14.05 18.34
N TRP A 52 14.05 14.43 17.62
CA TRP A 52 15.29 13.67 17.44
C TRP A 52 16.48 14.63 17.41
N THR A 53 17.64 14.17 17.86
CA THR A 53 18.90 14.89 17.61
C THR A 53 19.33 14.71 16.15
N ALA A 54 20.22 15.57 15.67
CA ALA A 54 20.78 15.44 14.32
C ALA A 54 21.53 14.10 14.13
N GLU A 55 22.28 13.66 15.16
CA GLU A 55 23.00 12.39 15.14
C GLU A 55 22.05 11.20 15.06
N GLU A 56 20.97 11.21 15.86
CA GLU A 56 19.93 10.19 15.79
C GLU A 56 19.31 10.10 14.39
N LEU A 57 18.94 11.25 13.81
CA LEU A 57 18.27 11.31 12.50
C LEU A 57 19.17 10.80 11.36
N MET A 58 20.45 11.16 11.40
CA MET A 58 21.43 10.72 10.38
C MET A 58 21.73 9.22 10.47
N GLY A 59 21.58 8.61 11.65
CA GLY A 59 21.78 7.18 11.88
C GLY A 59 20.53 6.31 11.71
N MET A 60 19.39 6.88 11.33
CA MET A 60 18.14 6.13 11.16
C MET A 60 18.07 5.42 9.82
N ASP A 61 17.60 4.18 9.86
CA ASP A 61 17.12 3.46 8.68
C ASP A 61 15.63 3.77 8.46
N PHE A 62 15.31 4.37 7.32
CA PHE A 62 13.93 4.64 6.93
C PHE A 62 13.37 3.51 6.06
N PRO A 63 12.10 3.11 6.28
CA PRO A 63 11.46 2.16 5.39
C PRO A 63 11.35 2.77 3.97
N THR A 64 11.30 1.90 2.97
CA THR A 64 11.01 2.33 1.60
C THR A 64 9.63 3.01 1.58
N PRO A 65 9.51 4.22 1.00
CA PRO A 65 8.23 4.92 0.93
C PRO A 65 7.18 4.09 0.19
N ARG A 66 5.95 4.10 0.68
CA ARG A 66 4.83 3.47 -0.02
C ARG A 66 4.27 4.44 -1.05
N TRP A 67 3.95 3.94 -2.24
CA TRP A 67 3.48 4.76 -3.35
C TRP A 67 2.10 4.31 -3.81
N ALA A 68 1.16 5.24 -3.93
CA ALA A 68 -0.06 5.00 -4.69
C ALA A 68 0.22 5.07 -6.21
N VAL A 69 1.15 5.95 -6.62
CA VAL A 69 1.68 6.01 -7.99
C VAL A 69 3.19 6.26 -7.91
N PRO A 70 4.03 5.29 -8.30
CA PRO A 70 5.49 5.43 -8.21
C PRO A 70 6.02 6.73 -8.83
N GLY A 71 6.79 7.48 -8.03
CA GLY A 71 7.41 8.75 -8.45
C GLY A 71 6.46 9.95 -8.56
N ILE A 72 5.16 9.78 -8.31
CA ILE A 72 4.17 10.88 -8.41
C ILE A 72 3.39 11.06 -7.12
N ILE A 73 2.85 9.97 -6.55
CA ILE A 73 1.97 10.03 -5.38
C ILE A 73 2.49 9.05 -4.32
N CYS A 74 3.23 9.60 -3.37
CA CYS A 74 3.68 8.90 -2.17
C CYS A 74 2.55 8.83 -1.14
N GLU A 75 2.68 7.95 -0.16
CA GLU A 75 1.81 7.94 1.02
C GLU A 75 1.78 9.31 1.71
N GLY A 76 0.63 9.68 2.27
CA GLY A 76 0.38 10.99 2.85
C GLY A 76 -0.67 11.78 2.08
N VAL A 77 -0.44 13.09 1.92
CA VAL A 77 -1.39 14.02 1.31
C VAL A 77 -0.79 14.65 0.07
N THR A 78 -1.47 14.51 -1.07
CA THR A 78 -1.13 15.18 -2.34
C THR A 78 -2.24 16.16 -2.71
N LEU A 79 -1.89 17.41 -3.02
CA LEU A 79 -2.84 18.44 -3.43
C LEU A 79 -2.83 18.60 -4.96
N LEU A 80 -3.95 18.26 -5.60
CA LEU A 80 -4.15 18.51 -7.03
C LEU A 80 -4.82 19.88 -7.25
N ALA A 81 -4.05 20.87 -7.72
CA ALA A 81 -4.50 22.23 -7.94
C ALA A 81 -4.43 22.64 -9.43
N GLY A 82 -5.25 23.61 -9.82
CA GLY A 82 -5.29 24.12 -11.19
C GLY A 82 -6.60 24.85 -11.51
N PRO A 83 -6.69 25.55 -12.64
CA PRO A 83 -7.86 26.34 -13.01
C PRO A 83 -9.16 25.53 -13.06
N PRO A 84 -10.33 26.18 -12.95
CA PRO A 84 -11.61 25.52 -13.19
C PRO A 84 -11.64 24.80 -14.55
N LYS A 85 -12.31 23.64 -14.61
CA LYS A 85 -12.55 22.86 -15.84
C LYS A 85 -11.31 22.31 -16.57
N VAL A 86 -10.11 22.40 -15.97
CA VAL A 86 -8.87 21.82 -16.54
C VAL A 86 -8.80 20.28 -16.43
N GLY A 87 -9.82 19.63 -15.85
CA GLY A 87 -9.90 18.17 -15.76
C GLY A 87 -9.39 17.54 -14.46
N LYS A 88 -9.24 18.31 -13.37
CA LYS A 88 -8.79 17.76 -12.06
C LYS A 88 -9.66 16.60 -11.56
N SER A 89 -10.99 16.78 -11.55
CA SER A 89 -11.93 15.73 -11.12
C SER A 89 -11.89 14.50 -12.04
N TRP A 90 -11.66 14.71 -13.35
CA TRP A 90 -11.49 13.62 -14.30
C TRP A 90 -10.19 12.87 -14.10
N MET A 91 -9.09 13.57 -13.83
CA MET A 91 -7.80 12.97 -13.51
C MET A 91 -7.88 12.17 -12.21
N SER A 92 -8.48 12.72 -11.16
CA SER A 92 -8.61 12.01 -9.87
C SER A 92 -9.54 10.80 -9.97
N LEU A 93 -10.67 10.92 -10.68
CA LEU A 93 -11.56 9.78 -10.95
C LEU A 93 -10.87 8.70 -11.78
N GLY A 94 -10.22 9.07 -12.88
CA GLY A 94 -9.51 8.12 -13.74
C GLY A 94 -8.43 7.37 -12.97
N LEU A 95 -7.63 8.09 -12.19
CA LEU A 95 -6.61 7.48 -11.34
C LEU A 95 -7.22 6.54 -10.29
N ALA A 96 -8.32 6.92 -9.66
CA ALA A 96 -9.03 6.07 -8.70
C ALA A 96 -9.49 4.75 -9.34
N LEU A 97 -10.02 4.82 -10.57
CA LEU A 97 -10.45 3.65 -11.33
C LEU A 97 -9.28 2.78 -11.79
N ASP A 98 -8.14 3.37 -12.11
CA ASP A 98 -6.95 2.62 -12.52
C ASP A 98 -6.36 1.84 -11.33
N ILE A 99 -6.17 2.50 -10.19
CA ILE A 99 -5.67 1.86 -8.95
C ILE A 99 -6.64 0.77 -8.47
N ALA A 100 -7.95 1.05 -8.44
CA ALA A 100 -8.93 0.07 -7.98
C ALA A 100 -9.00 -1.18 -8.90
N ALA A 101 -8.75 -1.00 -10.21
CA ALA A 101 -8.77 -2.08 -11.18
C ALA A 101 -7.41 -2.77 -11.37
N GLY A 102 -6.34 -2.29 -10.73
CA GLY A 102 -4.97 -2.77 -10.96
C GLY A 102 -4.46 -2.50 -12.37
N ARG A 103 -4.86 -1.37 -12.97
CA ARG A 103 -4.41 -0.92 -14.29
C ARG A 103 -3.30 0.12 -14.15
N PRO A 104 -2.43 0.29 -15.16
CA PRO A 104 -1.39 1.32 -15.11
C PRO A 104 -1.97 2.71 -14.91
N ALA A 105 -1.49 3.42 -13.89
CA ALA A 105 -1.83 4.81 -13.64
C ALA A 105 -1.37 5.67 -14.83
N PHE A 106 -2.21 6.63 -15.24
CA PHE A 106 -1.96 7.50 -16.40
C PHE A 106 -1.65 6.70 -17.69
N GLY A 107 -2.14 5.45 -17.77
CA GLY A 107 -1.96 4.56 -18.92
C GLY A 107 -0.55 4.01 -19.12
N ARG A 108 0.40 4.26 -18.19
CA ARG A 108 1.80 3.87 -18.40
C ARG A 108 2.61 3.56 -17.14
N ILE A 109 2.16 3.96 -15.96
CA ILE A 109 2.90 3.76 -14.71
C ILE A 109 2.28 2.58 -13.99
N ASP A 110 3.04 1.49 -13.86
CA ASP A 110 2.60 0.34 -13.08
C ASP A 110 2.44 0.77 -11.62
N ALA A 111 1.21 0.65 -11.11
CA ALA A 111 0.84 0.99 -9.74
C ALA A 111 0.24 -0.25 -9.07
N GLU A 112 0.48 -0.40 -7.77
CA GLU A 112 -0.10 -1.48 -6.99
C GLU A 112 -1.62 -1.29 -6.91
N ALA A 113 -2.38 -2.38 -7.13
CA ALA A 113 -3.83 -2.34 -6.98
C ALA A 113 -4.21 -2.12 -5.51
N GLY A 114 -5.24 -1.32 -5.25
CA GLY A 114 -5.63 -0.98 -3.89
C GLY A 114 -7.06 -0.49 -3.73
N SER A 115 -7.55 -0.50 -2.50
CA SER A 115 -8.85 0.07 -2.15
C SER A 115 -8.84 1.59 -2.32
N VAL A 116 -9.82 2.14 -3.04
CA VAL A 116 -9.94 3.58 -3.29
C VAL A 116 -11.29 4.10 -2.80
N LEU A 117 -11.29 5.28 -2.16
CA LEU A 117 -12.47 6.06 -1.81
C LEU A 117 -12.47 7.36 -2.60
N TYR A 118 -13.44 7.55 -3.48
CA TYR A 118 -13.63 8.79 -4.24
C TYR A 118 -14.85 9.56 -3.69
N LEU A 119 -14.63 10.81 -3.27
CA LEU A 119 -15.67 11.67 -2.69
C LEU A 119 -15.96 12.86 -3.62
N ALA A 120 -17.03 12.77 -4.39
CA ALA A 120 -17.47 13.79 -5.35
C ALA A 120 -18.31 14.89 -4.69
N LEU A 121 -17.74 15.61 -3.73
CA LEU A 121 -18.51 16.49 -2.83
C LEU A 121 -19.13 17.73 -3.51
N GLU A 122 -18.61 18.11 -4.67
CA GLU A 122 -19.09 19.26 -5.45
C GLU A 122 -20.08 18.84 -6.56
N ASP A 123 -20.20 17.54 -6.84
CA ASP A 123 -21.10 17.03 -7.89
C ASP A 123 -22.52 16.84 -7.32
N THR A 124 -23.52 17.30 -8.05
CA THR A 124 -24.93 17.03 -7.72
C THR A 124 -25.41 15.80 -8.48
N ARG A 125 -26.16 14.92 -7.81
CA ARG A 125 -26.83 13.79 -8.47
C ARG A 125 -27.79 14.33 -9.54
N ALA A 126 -27.69 13.84 -10.76
CA ALA A 126 -28.73 14.03 -11.76
C ALA A 126 -30.02 13.33 -11.28
N GLY A 127 -31.07 14.12 -11.06
CA GLY A 127 -32.41 13.65 -10.70
C GLY A 127 -33.10 12.92 -11.84
#